data_AF-A0A2P5MXW9-F1
#
_entry.id   AF-A0A2P5MXW9-F1
#
_cell.length_a   1.000
_cell.length_b   1.000
_cell.length_c   1.000
_cell.angle_alpha   90.00
_cell.angle_beta   90.00
_cell.angle_gamma   90.00
#
_symmetry.space_group_name_H-M   'P 1'
#
loop_
_entity.id
_entity.type
_entity.pdbx_description
1 polymer ?
#
loop_
_entity_poly.entity_id
_entity_poly.type
_entity_poly.pdbx_seq_one_letter_code
_entity_poly.pdbx_strand_id
1 'polypeptide(L)'
;MKALFYLLCVLNLSMLLWALRDGRFEPVIVEQLPETSILTVEEYARAKRGAEIDKRIQTNLANWRQIEIEHMLADLRDEHWSLSPVQPKNPPKPQAVKAEAKKPVLPVIVNKCFETGPFDDEASLKKWLDQKALVSKQIVQRELITNTDFQVYFAAAKTPEQARLNKSMLNAKGIQDIWTIPDGDNKGGFSLGVFVDKQRALLFKSQLEGQGIHAEIKQRQKTKAQWFVKVMLDKTQVGKYESKTLKLSACPGH
;
A
#
# COMPACT_ATOMS: atom_id res chain seq x y z
N MET A 1 28.97 -80.09 -23.95
CA MET A 1 29.25 -78.67 -24.28
C MET A 1 28.00 -77.84 -24.59
N LYS A 2 27.05 -78.31 -25.40
CA LYS A 2 25.82 -77.55 -25.73
C LYS A 2 24.91 -77.26 -24.51
N ALA A 3 24.77 -78.20 -23.58
CA ALA A 3 23.95 -78.01 -22.38
C ALA A 3 24.48 -76.91 -21.43
N LEU A 4 25.80 -76.82 -21.27
CA LEU A 4 26.45 -75.75 -20.48
C LEU A 4 26.23 -74.38 -21.13
N PHE A 5 26.26 -74.31 -22.46
CA PHE A 5 26.00 -73.08 -23.21
C PHE A 5 24.56 -72.58 -22.99
N TYR A 6 23.57 -73.46 -23.07
CA TYR A 6 22.16 -73.08 -22.81
C TYR A 6 21.93 -72.67 -21.35
N LEU A 7 22.55 -73.38 -20.40
CA LEU A 7 22.45 -73.02 -18.99
C LEU A 7 23.02 -71.62 -18.73
N LEU A 8 24.17 -71.30 -19.34
CA LEU A 8 24.78 -69.98 -19.24
C LEU A 8 23.92 -68.89 -19.89
N CYS A 9 23.27 -69.18 -21.02
CA CYS A 9 22.32 -68.25 -21.67
C CYS A 9 21.10 -67.96 -20.79
N VAL A 10 20.50 -69.00 -20.19
CA VAL A 10 19.34 -68.84 -19.29
C VAL A 10 19.73 -68.06 -18.04
N LEU A 11 20.91 -68.33 -17.47
CA LEU A 11 21.41 -67.60 -16.32
C LEU A 11 21.60 -66.11 -16.64
N ASN A 12 22.18 -65.80 -17.80
CA ASN A 12 22.41 -64.42 -18.24
C ASN A 12 21.09 -63.68 -18.50
N LEU A 13 20.10 -64.33 -19.13
CA LEU A 13 18.76 -63.77 -19.32
C LEU A 13 18.02 -63.55 -18.00
N SER A 14 18.13 -64.48 -17.06
CA SER A 14 17.50 -64.34 -15.73
C SER A 14 18.11 -63.19 -14.93
N MET A 15 19.43 -62.98 -15.05
CA MET A 15 20.12 -61.87 -14.39
C MET A 15 19.74 -60.53 -15.01
N LEU A 16 19.59 -60.48 -16.34
CA LEU A 16 19.13 -59.28 -17.06
C LEU A 16 17.70 -58.90 -16.64
N LEU A 17 16.79 -59.88 -16.57
CA LEU A 17 15.39 -59.64 -16.17
C LEU A 17 15.29 -59.20 -14.71
N TRP A 18 16.15 -59.74 -13.83
CA TRP A 18 16.24 -59.31 -12.44
C TRP A 18 16.74 -57.85 -12.34
N ALA A 19 17.78 -57.48 -13.10
CA ALA A 19 18.28 -56.11 -13.14
C ALA A 19 17.27 -55.11 -13.74
N LEU A 20 16.43 -55.55 -14.69
CA LEU A 20 15.35 -54.74 -15.26
C LEU A 20 14.23 -54.47 -14.25
N ARG A 21 13.90 -55.46 -13.41
CA ARG A 21 12.90 -55.34 -12.34
C ARG A 21 13.34 -54.39 -11.23
N ASP A 22 14.63 -54.39 -10.89
CA ASP A 22 15.19 -53.54 -9.84
C ASP A 22 15.41 -52.08 -10.28
N GLY A 23 14.96 -51.67 -11.47
CA GLY A 23 15.00 -50.28 -11.91
C GLY A 23 16.40 -49.74 -12.18
N ARG A 24 17.44 -50.59 -12.29
CA ARG A 24 18.83 -50.16 -12.55
C ARG A 24 19.06 -49.53 -13.93
N PHE A 25 18.03 -49.50 -14.75
CA PHE A 25 18.02 -48.90 -16.09
C PHE A 25 16.97 -47.79 -16.22
N GLU A 26 16.54 -47.16 -15.14
CA GLU A 26 15.89 -45.86 -15.28
C GLU A 26 16.85 -44.94 -16.05
N PRO A 27 16.45 -44.39 -17.21
CA PRO A 27 17.28 -43.42 -17.89
C PRO A 27 17.48 -42.29 -16.89
N VAL A 28 18.74 -41.92 -16.65
CA VAL A 28 19.03 -40.64 -16.02
C VAL A 28 18.33 -39.62 -16.90
N ILE A 29 17.20 -39.09 -16.41
CA ILE A 29 16.58 -37.91 -16.99
C ILE A 29 17.62 -36.84 -16.76
N VAL A 30 18.49 -36.65 -17.76
CA VAL A 30 19.32 -35.47 -17.83
C VAL A 30 18.31 -34.36 -17.92
N GLU A 31 18.10 -33.68 -16.79
CA GLU A 31 17.36 -32.45 -16.71
C GLU A 31 17.93 -31.56 -17.82
N GLN A 32 17.16 -31.44 -18.90
CA GLN A 32 17.56 -30.62 -20.03
C GLN A 32 17.74 -29.23 -19.44
N LEU A 33 18.99 -28.80 -19.30
CA LEU A 33 19.31 -27.39 -19.09
C LEU A 33 18.47 -26.63 -20.12
N PRO A 34 17.66 -25.65 -19.69
CA PRO A 34 16.76 -24.96 -20.58
C PRO A 34 17.57 -24.52 -21.79
N GLU A 35 17.18 -25.04 -22.97
CA GLU A 35 17.76 -24.64 -24.25
C GLU A 35 17.90 -23.13 -24.20
N THR A 36 19.11 -22.64 -24.44
CA THR A 36 19.42 -21.21 -24.43
C THR A 36 18.37 -20.50 -25.25
N SER A 37 17.39 -19.90 -24.56
CA SER A 37 16.21 -19.36 -25.20
C SER A 37 16.70 -18.23 -26.08
N ILE A 38 16.72 -18.46 -27.38
CA ILE A 38 17.01 -17.41 -28.35
C ILE A 38 15.90 -16.39 -28.14
N LEU A 39 16.25 -15.29 -27.46
CA LEU A 39 15.31 -14.20 -27.19
C LEU A 39 14.77 -13.75 -28.53
N THR A 40 13.45 -13.72 -28.66
CA THR A 40 12.81 -13.09 -29.80
C THR A 40 13.25 -11.62 -29.87
N VAL A 41 13.21 -11.01 -31.06
CA VAL A 41 13.60 -9.59 -31.23
C VAL A 41 12.81 -8.67 -30.28
N GLU A 42 11.54 -9.03 -30.00
CA GLU A 42 10.70 -8.29 -29.06
C GLU A 42 11.16 -8.46 -27.60
N GLU A 43 11.50 -9.68 -27.17
CA GLU A 43 12.02 -9.95 -25.83
C GLU A 43 13.38 -9.29 -25.62
N TYR A 44 14.25 -9.30 -26.63
CA TYR A 44 15.52 -8.57 -26.61
C TYR A 44 15.29 -7.06 -26.49
N ALA A 45 14.36 -6.49 -27.25
CA ALA A 45 14.00 -5.07 -27.14
C ALA A 45 13.35 -4.72 -25.79
N ARG A 46 12.57 -5.63 -25.20
CA ARG A 46 11.99 -5.48 -23.86
C ARG A 46 13.09 -5.55 -22.78
N ALA A 47 14.03 -6.49 -22.89
CA ALA A 47 15.18 -6.61 -21.99
C ALA A 47 16.09 -5.38 -22.03
N LYS A 48 16.38 -4.86 -23.24
CA LYS A 48 17.19 -3.65 -23.42
C LYS A 48 16.51 -2.41 -22.82
N ARG A 49 15.19 -2.28 -22.97
CA ARG A 49 14.42 -1.20 -22.32
C ARG A 49 14.42 -1.35 -20.80
N GLY A 50 14.26 -2.57 -20.28
CA GLY A 50 14.33 -2.86 -18.86
C GLY A 50 15.69 -2.48 -18.24
N ALA A 51 16.78 -2.83 -18.91
CA ALA A 51 18.14 -2.48 -18.46
C ALA A 51 18.39 -0.96 -18.43
N GLU A 52 17.88 -0.21 -19.41
CA GLU A 52 18.01 1.25 -19.44
C GLU A 52 17.18 1.92 -18.32
N ILE A 53 15.99 1.39 -18.03
CA ILE A 53 15.16 1.83 -16.91
C ILE A 53 15.88 1.57 -15.58
N ASP A 54 16.43 0.38 -15.39
CA ASP A 54 17.15 0.01 -14.17
C ASP A 54 18.37 0.91 -13.95
N LYS A 55 19.16 1.17 -14.99
CA LYS A 55 20.29 2.11 -14.93
C LYS A 55 19.86 3.51 -14.47
N ARG A 56 18.73 4.01 -14.98
CA ARG A 56 18.20 5.33 -14.59
C ARG A 56 17.68 5.34 -13.15
N ILE A 57 17.04 4.26 -12.71
CA ILE A 57 16.59 4.08 -11.33
C ILE A 57 17.79 4.05 -10.37
N GLN A 58 18.82 3.26 -10.67
CA GLN A 58 20.02 3.17 -9.85
C GLN A 58 20.75 4.51 -9.75
N THR A 59 20.87 5.24 -10.86
CA THR A 59 21.48 6.58 -10.88
C THR A 59 20.69 7.56 -10.01
N ASN A 60 19.35 7.57 -10.13
CA ASN A 60 18.51 8.40 -9.29
C ASN A 60 18.67 8.03 -7.81
N LEU A 61 18.64 6.74 -7.47
CA LEU A 61 18.76 6.27 -6.08
C LEU A 61 20.10 6.69 -5.45
N ALA A 62 21.19 6.62 -6.21
CA ALA A 62 22.51 7.09 -5.76
C ALA A 62 22.51 8.60 -5.47
N ASN A 63 21.87 9.41 -6.34
CA ASN A 63 21.74 10.85 -6.13
C ASN A 63 20.90 11.19 -4.89
N TRP A 64 19.77 10.49 -4.69
CA TRP A 64 18.93 10.69 -3.50
C TRP A 64 19.68 10.38 -2.20
N ARG A 65 20.46 9.29 -2.16
CA ARG A 65 21.30 8.95 -0.99
C ARG A 65 22.35 10.03 -0.69
N GLN A 66 22.97 10.60 -1.71
CA GLN A 66 23.97 11.66 -1.52
C GLN A 66 23.33 12.93 -0.95
N ILE A 67 22.15 13.33 -1.47
CA ILE A 67 21.40 14.49 -0.97
C ILE A 67 20.99 14.29 0.50
N GLU A 68 20.53 13.10 0.86
CA GLU A 68 20.13 12.78 2.24
C GLU A 68 21.31 12.81 3.21
N ILE A 69 22.49 12.33 2.78
CA ILE A 69 23.72 12.40 3.57
C ILE A 69 24.18 13.85 3.74
N GLU A 70 24.15 14.67 2.69
CA GLU A 70 24.53 16.08 2.82
C GLU A 70 23.59 16.87 3.74
N HIS A 71 22.28 16.60 3.69
CA HIS A 71 21.32 17.24 4.60
C HIS A 71 21.57 16.84 6.06
N MET A 72 21.81 15.54 6.33
CA MET A 72 22.16 15.09 7.68
C MET A 72 23.48 15.69 8.18
N LEU A 73 24.48 15.85 7.31
CA LEU A 73 25.75 16.48 7.66
C LEU A 73 25.64 18.00 7.87
N ALA A 74 24.69 18.67 7.19
CA ALA A 74 24.40 20.08 7.39
C ALA A 74 23.74 20.32 8.76
N ASP A 75 22.75 19.50 9.13
CA ASP A 75 22.08 19.57 10.44
C ASP A 75 23.08 19.38 11.59
N LEU A 76 24.06 18.47 11.43
CA LEU A 76 25.12 18.24 12.42
C LEU A 76 26.17 19.36 12.48
N ARG A 77 26.29 20.19 11.44
CA ARG A 77 27.28 21.29 11.39
C ARG A 77 26.76 22.57 12.04
N ASP A 78 25.44 22.77 12.08
CA ASP A 78 24.80 23.96 12.67
C ASP A 78 24.43 23.79 14.16
N GLU A 79 24.48 22.56 14.72
CA GLU A 79 24.37 22.32 16.16
C GLU A 79 25.65 22.73 16.91
N HIS A 80 25.74 24.02 17.23
CA HIS A 80 26.57 24.52 18.31
C HIS A 80 25.98 24.05 19.64
N TRP A 81 26.36 22.85 20.08
CA TRP A 81 26.07 22.34 21.41
C TRP A 81 26.64 23.31 22.48
N SER A 82 25.79 24.21 22.95
CA SER A 82 26.01 25.03 24.13
C SER A 82 25.38 24.30 25.32
N LEU A 83 26.20 23.57 26.08
CA LEU A 83 25.86 23.17 27.45
C LEU A 83 25.73 24.43 28.32
N SER A 84 24.53 25.01 28.36
CA SER A 84 24.20 25.98 29.39
C SER A 84 24.03 25.25 30.73
N PRO A 85 24.75 25.63 31.79
CA PRO A 85 24.56 25.02 33.11
C PRO A 85 23.18 25.40 33.65
N VAL A 86 22.38 24.41 34.04
CA VAL A 86 21.11 24.61 34.73
C VAL A 86 21.40 25.19 36.13
N GLN A 87 21.06 26.45 36.35
CA GLN A 87 21.05 27.01 37.71
C GLN A 87 19.75 26.63 38.45
N PRO A 88 19.83 26.27 39.74
CA PRO A 88 18.66 25.91 40.53
C PRO A 88 17.82 27.13 40.90
N LYS A 89 16.52 27.05 40.60
CA LYS A 89 15.52 28.09 40.88
C LYS A 89 15.02 27.98 42.33
N ASN A 90 15.37 28.94 43.18
CA ASN A 90 14.78 29.06 44.52
C ASN A 90 13.29 29.49 44.42
N PRO A 91 12.42 29.02 45.33
CA PRO A 91 11.00 29.35 45.32
C PRO A 91 10.72 30.75 45.91
N PRO A 92 9.81 31.55 45.33
CA PRO A 92 9.45 32.85 45.89
C PRO A 92 8.47 32.70 47.06
N LYS A 93 8.74 33.47 48.13
CA LYS A 93 7.93 33.63 49.34
C LYS A 93 6.64 34.42 49.03
N PRO A 94 5.48 34.14 49.67
CA PRO A 94 4.22 34.79 49.33
C PRO A 94 4.17 36.22 49.91
N GLN A 95 3.87 37.21 49.07
CA GLN A 95 3.49 38.55 49.52
C GLN A 95 2.02 38.82 49.21
N ALA A 96 1.42 39.53 50.17
CA ALA A 96 0.00 39.72 50.37
C ALA A 96 -0.74 40.39 49.21
N VAL A 97 -1.96 39.91 48.99
CA VAL A 97 -2.97 40.49 48.12
C VAL A 97 -3.49 41.78 48.75
N LYS A 98 -3.45 42.89 48.01
CA LYS A 98 -4.24 44.10 48.31
C LYS A 98 -5.02 44.50 47.05
N ALA A 99 -6.29 44.80 47.26
CA ALA A 99 -7.35 44.81 46.26
C ALA A 99 -7.31 45.99 45.25
N GLU A 100 -7.65 45.62 44.01
CA GLU A 100 -8.36 46.30 42.92
C GLU A 100 -8.30 47.83 42.73
N ALA A 101 -7.77 48.21 41.57
CA ALA A 101 -8.30 49.31 40.75
C ALA A 101 -8.71 48.74 39.38
N LYS A 102 -9.99 48.84 39.05
CA LYS A 102 -10.64 48.28 37.87
C LYS A 102 -10.17 49.02 36.60
N LYS A 103 -9.13 48.49 35.94
CA LYS A 103 -8.74 48.89 34.57
C LYS A 103 -9.76 48.37 33.55
N PRO A 104 -9.91 49.03 32.39
CA PRO A 104 -10.81 48.57 31.33
C PRO A 104 -10.40 47.16 30.92
N VAL A 105 -11.33 46.21 31.06
CA VAL A 105 -11.10 44.82 30.66
C VAL A 105 -11.04 44.82 29.13
N LEU A 106 -9.81 44.80 28.61
CA LEU A 106 -9.55 44.40 27.22
C LEU A 106 -10.30 43.08 26.98
N PRO A 107 -10.93 42.87 25.80
CA PRO A 107 -11.65 41.64 25.53
C PRO A 107 -10.73 40.46 25.80
N VAL A 108 -11.14 39.60 26.73
CA VAL A 108 -10.37 38.41 27.09
C VAL A 108 -10.33 37.54 25.83
N ILE A 109 -9.17 37.50 25.18
CA ILE A 109 -8.92 36.61 24.05
C ILE A 109 -8.87 35.19 24.60
N VAL A 110 -9.99 34.48 24.55
CA VAL A 110 -10.06 33.08 24.98
C VAL A 110 -9.65 32.21 23.81
N ASN A 111 -8.35 31.93 23.73
CA ASN A 111 -7.81 30.97 22.78
C ASN A 111 -8.29 29.56 23.16
N LYS A 112 -9.13 28.96 22.31
CA LYS A 112 -9.60 27.57 22.45
C LYS A 112 -8.92 26.67 21.42
N CYS A 113 -8.78 25.39 21.76
CA CYS A 113 -8.23 24.38 20.86
C CYS A 113 -9.30 23.94 19.85
N PHE A 114 -8.95 24.03 18.57
CA PHE A 114 -9.73 23.52 17.45
C PHE A 114 -8.90 22.53 16.65
N GLU A 115 -9.53 21.48 16.18
CA GLU A 115 -9.00 20.51 15.25
C GLU A 115 -9.63 20.71 13.87
N THR A 116 -8.82 20.61 12.82
CA THR A 116 -9.27 20.71 11.44
C THR A 116 -8.61 19.67 10.56
N GLY A 117 -9.36 19.21 9.56
CA GLY A 117 -9.02 18.16 8.62
C GLY A 117 -10.30 17.62 7.97
N PRO A 118 -10.23 16.53 7.18
CA PRO A 118 -9.03 15.78 6.82
C PRO A 118 -8.22 16.44 5.70
N PHE A 119 -6.89 16.34 5.77
CA PHE A 119 -5.98 16.65 4.66
C PHE A 119 -5.42 15.35 4.06
N ASP A 120 -5.25 15.32 2.74
CA ASP A 120 -4.75 14.13 2.03
C ASP A 120 -3.25 13.87 2.29
N ASP A 121 -2.48 14.93 2.53
CA ASP A 121 -1.04 14.86 2.78
C ASP A 121 -0.55 15.98 3.73
N GLU A 122 0.63 15.78 4.32
CA GLU A 122 1.22 16.72 5.28
C GLU A 122 1.59 18.07 4.63
N ALA A 123 2.00 18.09 3.36
CA ALA A 123 2.38 19.32 2.67
C ALA A 123 1.16 20.22 2.42
N SER A 124 0.01 19.64 2.06
CA SER A 124 -1.27 20.35 1.95
C SER A 124 -1.70 20.96 3.27
N LEU A 125 -1.48 20.26 4.38
CA LEU A 125 -1.74 20.75 5.73
C LEU A 125 -0.81 21.93 6.09
N LYS A 126 0.51 21.80 5.86
CA LYS A 126 1.49 22.88 6.10
C LYS A 126 1.17 24.12 5.27
N LYS A 127 0.87 23.94 3.98
CA LYS A 127 0.45 25.02 3.09
C LYS A 127 -0.80 25.74 3.60
N TRP A 128 -1.77 25.00 4.15
CA TRP A 128 -2.97 25.61 4.74
C TRP A 128 -2.63 26.43 6.00
N LEU A 129 -1.74 25.94 6.85
CA LEU A 129 -1.25 26.69 8.02
C LEU A 129 -0.57 28.00 7.61
N ASP A 130 0.32 27.94 6.62
CA ASP A 130 1.05 29.09 6.11
C ASP A 130 0.11 30.14 5.50
N GLN A 131 -0.86 29.69 4.68
CA GLN A 131 -1.87 30.56 4.08
C GLN A 131 -2.75 31.28 5.12
N LYS A 132 -2.97 30.65 6.27
CA LYS A 132 -3.77 31.21 7.35
C LYS A 132 -2.93 31.91 8.42
N ALA A 133 -1.61 31.93 8.27
CA ALA A 133 -0.65 32.41 9.27
C ALA A 133 -0.91 31.81 10.67
N LEU A 134 -1.26 30.52 10.71
CA LEU A 134 -1.57 29.79 11.95
C LEU A 134 -0.37 28.95 12.38
N VAL A 135 -0.09 28.96 13.68
CA VAL A 135 0.91 28.07 14.28
C VAL A 135 0.19 26.81 14.75
N SER A 136 0.56 25.66 14.20
CA SER A 136 0.08 24.37 14.67
C SER A 136 0.70 24.01 16.01
N LYS A 137 -0.10 23.50 16.94
CA LYS A 137 0.42 22.90 18.19
C LYS A 137 0.75 21.42 18.01
N GLN A 138 -0.01 20.73 17.16
CA GLN A 138 0.11 19.28 16.95
C GLN A 138 -0.48 18.89 15.60
N ILE A 139 0.26 18.11 14.82
CA ILE A 139 -0.23 17.41 13.63
C ILE A 139 -0.51 15.96 14.05
N VAL A 140 -1.67 15.43 13.65
CA VAL A 140 -2.11 14.07 13.98
C VAL A 140 -2.49 13.35 12.70
N GLN A 141 -1.89 12.19 12.46
CA GLN A 141 -2.29 11.29 11.38
C GLN A 141 -3.31 10.29 11.95
N ARG A 142 -4.43 10.11 11.25
CA ARG A 142 -5.43 9.10 11.59
C ARG A 142 -5.81 8.29 10.36
N GLU A 143 -6.02 7.01 10.57
CA GLU A 143 -6.56 6.14 9.54
C GLU A 143 -8.08 6.29 9.47
N LEU A 144 -8.59 6.69 8.31
CA LEU A 144 -10.01 6.81 8.03
C LEU A 144 -10.41 5.81 6.95
N ILE A 145 -11.47 5.07 7.25
CA ILE A 145 -12.08 4.15 6.30
C ILE A 145 -12.96 4.98 5.37
N THR A 146 -12.54 5.08 4.11
CA THR A 146 -13.29 5.80 3.09
C THR A 146 -13.83 4.83 2.05
N ASN A 147 -15.13 4.96 1.75
CA ASN A 147 -15.75 4.28 0.63
C ASN A 147 -15.20 4.89 -0.67
N THR A 148 -14.41 4.14 -1.42
CA THR A 148 -13.64 4.72 -2.54
C THR A 148 -14.21 4.26 -3.89
N ASP A 149 -14.07 2.96 -4.16
CA ASP A 149 -14.25 2.40 -5.50
C ASP A 149 -15.28 1.27 -5.48
N PHE A 150 -15.85 0.94 -6.64
CA PHE A 150 -16.75 -0.18 -6.87
C PHE A 150 -16.00 -1.29 -7.59
N GLN A 151 -16.06 -2.50 -7.03
CA GLN A 151 -15.48 -3.68 -7.65
C GLN A 151 -16.58 -4.55 -8.23
N VAL A 152 -16.43 -4.88 -9.51
CA VAL A 152 -17.24 -5.88 -10.19
C VAL A 152 -16.51 -7.21 -10.09
N TYR A 153 -17.16 -8.23 -9.53
CA TYR A 153 -16.54 -9.53 -9.30
C TYR A 153 -17.48 -10.68 -9.65
N PHE A 154 -16.88 -11.82 -9.94
CA PHE A 154 -17.52 -13.11 -10.07
C PHE A 154 -17.34 -13.90 -8.76
N ALA A 155 -18.43 -14.45 -8.25
CA ALA A 155 -18.46 -15.10 -6.94
C ALA A 155 -17.47 -16.28 -6.85
N ALA A 156 -17.01 -16.54 -5.62
CA ALA A 156 -16.14 -17.68 -5.34
C ALA A 156 -16.85 -19.00 -5.64
N ALA A 157 -16.14 -19.92 -6.28
CA ALA A 157 -16.65 -21.27 -6.49
C ALA A 157 -16.56 -22.08 -5.19
N LYS A 158 -17.42 -23.10 -5.05
CA LYS A 158 -17.41 -24.00 -3.88
C LYS A 158 -16.18 -24.91 -3.85
N THR A 159 -15.60 -25.20 -5.02
CA THR A 159 -14.43 -26.08 -5.15
C THR A 159 -13.31 -25.43 -6.00
N PRO A 160 -12.03 -25.77 -5.74
CA PRO A 160 -10.91 -25.26 -6.53
C PRO A 160 -10.99 -25.62 -8.02
N GLU A 161 -11.50 -26.81 -8.34
CA GLU A 161 -11.68 -27.25 -9.73
C GLU A 161 -12.71 -26.40 -10.46
N GLN A 162 -13.84 -26.11 -9.80
CA GLN A 162 -14.84 -25.22 -10.37
C GLN A 162 -14.32 -23.79 -10.53
N ALA A 163 -13.45 -23.31 -9.63
CA ALA A 163 -12.78 -22.02 -9.82
C ALA A 163 -11.90 -22.00 -11.08
N ARG A 164 -11.18 -23.09 -11.40
CA ARG A 164 -10.40 -23.23 -12.64
C ARG A 164 -11.29 -23.23 -13.88
N LEU A 165 -12.41 -23.95 -13.84
CA LEU A 165 -13.40 -23.97 -14.93
C LEU A 165 -14.02 -22.59 -15.14
N ASN A 166 -14.39 -21.90 -14.06
CA ASN A 166 -14.93 -20.54 -14.12
C ASN A 166 -13.92 -19.57 -14.72
N LYS A 167 -12.64 -19.64 -14.32
CA LYS A 167 -11.57 -18.82 -14.91
C LYS A 167 -11.42 -19.08 -16.42
N SER A 168 -11.44 -20.34 -16.82
CA SER A 168 -11.37 -20.72 -18.24
C SER A 168 -12.57 -20.18 -19.03
N MET A 169 -13.78 -20.30 -18.49
CA MET A 169 -15.01 -19.76 -19.08
C MET A 169 -14.94 -18.23 -19.25
N LEU A 170 -14.47 -17.52 -18.22
CA LEU A 170 -14.34 -16.06 -18.27
C LEU A 170 -13.31 -15.63 -19.33
N ASN A 171 -12.17 -16.32 -19.43
CA ASN A 171 -11.17 -16.09 -20.48
C ASN A 171 -11.73 -16.35 -21.88
N ALA A 172 -12.47 -17.45 -22.06
CA ALA A 172 -13.10 -17.80 -23.34
C ALA A 172 -14.14 -16.76 -23.78
N LYS A 173 -14.77 -16.05 -22.82
CA LYS A 173 -15.66 -14.92 -23.09
C LYS A 173 -14.93 -13.59 -23.32
N GLY A 174 -13.60 -13.60 -23.35
CA GLY A 174 -12.77 -12.43 -23.66
C GLY A 174 -12.38 -11.59 -22.46
N ILE A 175 -12.68 -12.01 -21.22
CA ILE A 175 -12.20 -11.32 -20.02
C ILE A 175 -10.80 -11.82 -19.71
N GLN A 176 -9.77 -11.03 -20.01
CA GLN A 176 -8.37 -11.45 -19.82
C GLN A 176 -7.76 -10.94 -18.51
N ASP A 177 -8.17 -9.75 -18.06
CA ASP A 177 -7.66 -9.09 -16.86
C ASP A 177 -8.34 -9.57 -15.58
N ILE A 178 -8.37 -10.89 -15.37
CA ILE A 178 -9.02 -11.52 -14.22
C ILE A 178 -8.04 -11.65 -13.05
N TRP A 179 -8.43 -11.10 -11.90
CA TRP A 179 -7.64 -11.18 -10.66
C TRP A 179 -8.34 -11.99 -9.59
N THR A 180 -7.67 -12.93 -8.93
CA THR A 180 -8.24 -13.67 -7.80
C THR A 180 -8.35 -12.76 -6.58
N ILE A 181 -9.49 -12.82 -5.88
CA ILE A 181 -9.71 -12.09 -4.63
C ILE A 181 -9.03 -12.85 -3.49
N PRO A 182 -8.00 -12.28 -2.83
CA PRO A 182 -7.21 -13.01 -1.85
C PRO A 182 -7.93 -13.18 -0.51
N ASP A 183 -8.75 -12.20 -0.10
CA ASP A 183 -9.34 -12.13 1.24
C ASP A 183 -10.73 -11.46 1.26
N GLY A 184 -11.43 -11.62 2.39
CA GLY A 184 -12.80 -11.12 2.62
C GLY A 184 -13.88 -12.15 2.28
N ASP A 185 -15.14 -11.71 2.31
CA ASP A 185 -16.31 -12.59 2.15
C ASP A 185 -16.34 -13.36 0.82
N ASN A 186 -15.69 -12.81 -0.23
CA ASN A 186 -15.60 -13.41 -1.57
C ASN A 186 -14.19 -13.93 -1.90
N LYS A 187 -13.45 -14.36 -0.88
CA LYS A 187 -12.14 -15.01 -1.06
C LYS A 187 -12.23 -16.17 -2.05
N GLY A 188 -11.31 -16.20 -3.01
CA GLY A 188 -11.30 -17.20 -4.09
C GLY A 188 -12.24 -16.88 -5.27
N GLY A 189 -12.99 -15.77 -5.20
CA GLY A 189 -13.69 -15.21 -6.35
C GLY A 189 -12.74 -14.49 -7.32
N PHE A 190 -13.31 -13.96 -8.39
CA PHE A 190 -12.55 -13.27 -9.44
C PHE A 190 -13.00 -11.82 -9.60
N SER A 191 -12.09 -10.88 -9.42
CA SER A 191 -12.29 -9.48 -9.78
C SER A 191 -12.22 -9.31 -11.29
N LEU A 192 -13.27 -8.72 -11.86
CA LEU A 192 -13.41 -8.46 -13.30
C LEU A 192 -13.12 -6.99 -13.64
N GLY A 193 -13.19 -6.09 -12.65
CA GLY A 193 -12.87 -4.68 -12.83
C GLY A 193 -13.08 -3.85 -11.57
N VAL A 194 -12.40 -2.71 -11.48
CA VAL A 194 -12.55 -1.73 -10.40
C VAL A 194 -12.84 -0.36 -11.00
N PHE A 195 -13.90 0.28 -10.54
CA PHE A 195 -14.41 1.53 -11.09
C PHE A 195 -14.61 2.55 -9.97
N VAL A 196 -14.15 3.78 -10.18
CA VAL A 196 -14.42 4.88 -9.23
C VAL A 196 -15.90 5.28 -9.23
N ASP A 197 -16.54 5.17 -10.40
CA ASP A 197 -17.93 5.60 -10.60
C ASP A 197 -18.90 4.40 -10.56
N LYS A 198 -19.99 4.55 -9.82
CA LYS A 198 -21.01 3.50 -9.65
C LYS A 198 -21.75 3.18 -10.95
N GLN A 199 -22.08 4.19 -11.76
CA GLN A 199 -22.81 4.01 -13.01
C GLN A 199 -21.97 3.24 -14.03
N ARG A 200 -20.67 3.52 -14.12
CA ARG A 200 -19.75 2.73 -14.95
C ARG A 200 -19.67 1.27 -14.51
N ALA A 201 -19.62 1.01 -13.20
CA ALA A 201 -19.64 -0.36 -12.68
C ALA A 201 -20.95 -1.10 -13.04
N LEU A 202 -22.09 -0.41 -12.94
CA LEU A 202 -23.40 -0.95 -13.31
C LEU A 202 -23.50 -1.25 -14.81
N LEU A 203 -23.03 -0.35 -15.66
CA LEU A 203 -22.99 -0.54 -17.10
C LEU A 203 -22.13 -1.76 -17.46
N PHE A 204 -20.93 -1.86 -16.87
CA PHE A 204 -20.05 -3.01 -17.09
C PHE A 204 -20.69 -4.33 -16.63
N LYS A 205 -21.35 -4.34 -15.46
CA LYS A 205 -22.13 -5.49 -15.02
C LYS A 205 -23.20 -5.89 -16.03
N SER A 206 -23.97 -4.94 -16.55
CA SER A 206 -25.01 -5.21 -17.55
C SER A 206 -24.44 -5.77 -18.86
N GLN A 207 -23.27 -5.28 -19.29
CA GLN A 207 -22.55 -5.83 -20.45
C GLN A 207 -22.13 -7.28 -20.22
N LEU A 208 -21.63 -7.61 -19.03
CA LEU A 208 -21.28 -8.98 -18.64
C LEU A 208 -22.52 -9.89 -18.62
N GLU A 209 -23.64 -9.41 -18.10
CA GLU A 209 -24.91 -10.15 -18.11
C GLU A 209 -25.39 -10.45 -19.54
N GLY A 210 -25.22 -9.51 -20.47
CA GLY A 210 -25.50 -9.73 -21.90
C GLY A 210 -24.62 -10.81 -22.55
N GLN A 211 -23.46 -11.10 -21.97
CA GLN A 211 -22.58 -12.21 -22.36
C GLN A 211 -22.86 -13.49 -21.56
N GLY A 212 -23.89 -13.51 -20.71
CA GLY A 212 -24.21 -14.63 -19.83
C GLY A 212 -23.19 -14.82 -18.70
N ILE A 213 -22.58 -13.74 -18.20
CA ILE A 213 -21.71 -13.73 -17.03
C ILE A 213 -22.45 -13.04 -15.89
N HIS A 214 -22.76 -13.77 -14.83
CA HIS A 214 -23.40 -13.22 -13.65
C HIS A 214 -22.34 -12.64 -12.72
N ALA A 215 -22.19 -11.31 -12.74
CA ALA A 215 -21.27 -10.58 -11.89
C ALA A 215 -22.01 -9.74 -10.83
N GLU A 216 -21.36 -9.53 -9.71
CA GLU A 216 -21.85 -8.73 -8.59
C GLU A 216 -20.99 -7.48 -8.38
N ILE A 217 -21.55 -6.47 -7.71
CA ILE A 217 -20.86 -5.22 -7.40
C ILE A 217 -20.73 -5.08 -5.89
N LYS A 218 -19.51 -4.87 -5.41
CA LYS A 218 -19.23 -4.53 -4.02
C LYS A 218 -18.54 -3.18 -3.94
N GLN A 219 -18.99 -2.33 -3.02
CA GLN A 219 -18.29 -1.10 -2.70
C GLN A 219 -17.08 -1.43 -1.83
N ARG A 220 -15.91 -0.98 -2.25
CA ARG A 220 -14.65 -1.17 -1.53
C ARG A 220 -14.45 -0.06 -0.52
N GLN A 221 -14.06 -0.49 0.66
CA GLN A 221 -13.54 0.37 1.71
C GLN A 221 -12.02 0.35 1.61
N LYS A 222 -11.40 1.52 1.60
CA LYS A 222 -9.95 1.67 1.75
C LYS A 222 -9.68 2.47 3.01
N THR A 223 -8.77 1.95 3.81
CA THR A 223 -8.15 2.72 4.88
C THR A 223 -7.15 3.66 4.25
N LYS A 224 -7.35 4.97 4.44
CA LYS A 224 -6.38 6.00 4.04
C LYS A 224 -5.92 6.74 5.28
N ALA A 225 -4.62 6.97 5.37
CA ALA A 225 -4.10 7.94 6.32
C ALA A 225 -4.55 9.34 5.90
N GLN A 226 -5.18 10.05 6.83
CA GLN A 226 -5.52 11.46 6.67
C GLN A 226 -4.92 12.26 7.81
N TRP A 227 -4.59 13.50 7.50
CA TRP A 227 -3.90 14.40 8.42
C TRP A 227 -4.87 15.38 9.03
N PHE A 228 -4.67 15.67 10.31
CA PHE A 228 -5.42 16.64 11.10
C PHE A 228 -4.45 17.55 11.81
N VAL A 229 -4.85 18.80 12.05
CA VAL A 229 -4.04 19.75 12.81
C VAL A 229 -4.86 20.37 13.93
N LYS A 230 -4.23 20.53 15.09
CA LYS A 230 -4.76 21.27 16.23
C LYS A 230 -4.18 22.68 16.26
N VAL A 231 -5.07 23.67 16.24
CA VAL A 231 -4.76 25.10 16.26
C VAL A 231 -5.46 25.77 17.45
N MET A 232 -4.81 26.78 18.01
CA MET A 232 -5.40 27.62 19.05
C MET A 232 -5.99 28.86 18.38
N LEU A 233 -7.31 29.03 18.46
CA LEU A 233 -7.99 30.17 17.85
C LEU A 233 -8.87 30.87 18.88
N ASP A 234 -9.05 32.17 18.70
CA ASP A 234 -10.13 32.88 19.35
C ASP A 234 -11.47 32.40 18.75
N LYS A 235 -12.46 32.16 19.62
CA LYS A 235 -13.82 31.74 19.25
C LYS A 235 -14.44 32.68 18.21
N THR A 236 -14.08 33.96 18.23
CA THR A 236 -14.57 34.97 17.28
C THR A 236 -14.04 34.78 15.85
N GLN A 237 -12.92 34.08 15.68
CA GLN A 237 -12.25 33.91 14.39
C GLN A 237 -12.52 32.56 13.70
N VAL A 238 -13.17 31.62 14.39
CA VAL A 238 -13.40 30.25 13.90
C VAL A 238 -14.10 30.24 12.54
N GLY A 239 -15.15 31.05 12.38
CA GLY A 239 -15.93 31.13 11.13
C GLY A 239 -15.14 31.67 9.93
N LYS A 240 -13.99 32.32 10.14
CA LYS A 240 -13.12 32.81 9.06
C LYS A 240 -12.30 31.68 8.41
N TYR A 241 -12.12 30.58 9.14
CA TYR A 241 -11.27 29.46 8.72
C TYR A 241 -12.06 28.25 8.24
N GLU A 242 -13.38 28.22 8.47
CA GLU A 242 -14.27 27.21 7.92
C GLU A 242 -14.45 27.38 6.41
N SER A 243 -14.52 26.25 5.70
CA SER A 243 -14.85 26.21 4.28
C SER A 243 -15.81 25.06 4.00
N LYS A 244 -16.34 24.98 2.77
CA LYS A 244 -17.28 23.92 2.37
C LYS A 244 -16.71 22.51 2.58
N THR A 245 -15.39 22.36 2.56
CA THR A 245 -14.67 21.09 2.68
C THR A 245 -13.92 20.93 4.00
N LEU A 246 -13.61 22.02 4.70
CA LEU A 246 -12.81 22.01 5.93
C LEU A 246 -13.65 22.57 7.09
N LYS A 247 -13.97 21.72 8.06
CA LYS A 247 -14.72 22.12 9.26
C LYS A 247 -13.80 22.10 10.48
N LEU A 248 -13.93 23.12 11.32
CA LEU A 248 -13.22 23.18 12.58
C LEU A 248 -14.10 22.57 13.67
N SER A 249 -13.60 21.55 14.36
CA SER A 249 -14.24 20.96 15.54
C SER A 249 -13.46 21.32 16.80
N ALA A 250 -14.14 21.52 17.92
CA ALA A 250 -13.45 21.69 19.20
C ALA A 250 -12.61 20.44 19.51
N CYS A 251 -11.41 20.62 20.05
CA CYS A 251 -10.55 19.48 20.41
C CYS A 251 -11.25 18.58 21.46
N PRO A 252 -11.28 17.25 21.25
CA PRO A 252 -11.81 16.34 22.26
C PRO A 252 -10.87 16.32 23.47
N GLY A 253 -11.40 16.73 24.64
CA GLY A 253 -10.68 16.72 25.93
C GLY A 253 -10.09 18.08 26.32
N HIS A 254 -10.91 18.89 26.99
CA HIS A 254 -10.49 19.95 27.91
C HIS A 254 -11.17 19.73 29.24
#